data_AF-A0A924DH67-F1
#
_entry.id   AF-A0A924DH67-F1
#
_cell.length_a   1.000
_cell.length_b   1.000
_cell.length_c   1.000
_cell.angle_alpha   90.00
_cell.angle_beta   90.00
_cell.angle_gamma   90.00
#
_symmetry.space_group_name_H-M   'P 1'
#
loop_
_entity.id
_entity.type
_entity.pdbx_description
1 polymer ?
#
loop_
_entity_poly.entity_id
_entity_poly.type
_entity_poly.pdbx_seq_one_letter_code
_entity_poly.pdbx_strand_id
1 'polypeptide(L)' 'GDFGFNARTEVYENLFKAGVIDPTKVSRVALENAASIAGMLLTTECVIADRPKEEAAHAHGGAPDMGGMGGY' A
#
# COMPACT_ATOMS: atom_id res chain seq x y z
N GLY A 1 23.67 3.63 18.02
CA GLY A 1 23.70 3.74 19.48
C GLY A 1 22.76 2.69 19.99
N ASP A 2 23.22 1.85 20.91
CA ASP A 2 22.54 0.57 21.19
C ASP A 2 21.65 0.64 22.45
N PHE A 3 21.56 1.80 23.09
CA PHE A 3 20.66 2.05 24.21
C PHE A 3 19.32 2.56 23.70
N GLY A 4 18.23 1.93 24.13
CA GLY A 4 16.89 2.27 23.71
C GLY A 4 15.83 1.66 24.60
N PHE A 5 14.56 1.90 24.26
CA PHE A 5 13.43 1.35 24.98
C PHE A 5 13.10 -0.06 24.48
N ASN A 6 13.15 -1.06 25.37
CA ASN A 6 12.71 -2.40 25.05
C ASN A 6 11.20 -2.51 25.30
N ALA A 7 10.41 -2.51 24.23
CA ALA A 7 8.95 -2.58 24.33
C ALA A 7 8.41 -3.92 24.89
N ARG A 8 9.23 -4.99 24.96
CA ARG A 8 8.83 -6.26 25.56
C ARG A 8 8.87 -6.22 27.08
N THR A 9 9.84 -5.50 27.65
CA THR A 9 10.13 -5.44 29.08
C THR A 9 9.82 -4.07 29.69
N GLU A 10 9.45 -3.09 28.87
CA GLU A 10 9.12 -1.72 29.23
C GLU A 10 10.22 -0.96 29.98
N VAL A 11 11.48 -1.33 29.75
CA VAL A 11 12.66 -0.70 30.36
C VAL A 11 13.61 -0.15 29.32
N TYR A 12 14.36 0.89 29.71
CA TYR A 12 15.45 1.42 28.92
C TYR A 12 16.73 0.64 29.19
N GLU A 13 17.27 -0.02 28.18
CA GLU A 13 18.44 -0.88 28.31
C GLU A 13 19.26 -0.92 27.01
N ASN A 14 20.37 -1.67 27.04
CA ASN A 14 21.15 -1.94 25.84
C ASN A 14 20.44 -3.02 25.00
N LEU A 15 19.85 -2.61 23.88
CA LEU A 15 19.04 -3.46 23.00
C LEU A 15 19.86 -4.57 22.33
N PHE A 16 21.14 -4.31 22.01
CA PHE A 16 22.02 -5.31 21.44
C PHE A 16 22.27 -6.47 22.42
N LYS A 17 22.57 -6.16 23.69
CA LYS A 17 22.72 -7.18 24.75
C LYS A 17 21.40 -7.88 25.08
N ALA A 18 20.27 -7.18 24.99
CA ALA A 18 18.93 -7.75 25.18
C ALA A 18 18.46 -8.64 24.01
N GLY A 19 19.23 -8.70 22.90
CA GLY A 19 18.91 -9.50 21.72
C GLY A 19 17.84 -8.87 20.81
N VAL A 20 17.50 -7.59 21.01
CA VAL A 20 16.61 -6.82 20.13
C VAL A 20 17.48 -6.22 19.03
N ILE A 21 17.65 -6.97 17.93
CA ILE A 21 18.61 -6.66 16.86
C ILE A 21 17.90 -6.75 15.52
N ASP A 22 18.07 -5.72 14.68
CA ASP A 22 17.68 -5.73 13.28
C ASP A 22 18.91 -5.82 12.36
N PRO A 23 18.90 -6.65 11.30
CA PRO A 23 19.98 -6.68 10.33
C PRO A 23 20.14 -5.31 9.64
N THR A 24 21.37 -4.89 9.40
CA THR A 24 21.69 -3.59 8.77
C THR A 24 20.93 -3.34 7.46
N LYS A 25 20.74 -4.39 6.65
CA LYS A 25 19.99 -4.28 5.39
C LYS A 25 18.53 -3.85 5.61
N VAL A 26 17.89 -4.31 6.69
CA VAL A 26 16.47 -4.03 6.95
C VAL A 26 16.26 -2.53 7.17
N SER A 27 17.00 -1.94 8.13
CA SER A 27 16.85 -0.51 8.45
C SER A 27 17.28 0.38 7.27
N ARG A 28 18.34 0.01 6.56
CA ARG A 28 18.82 0.78 5.40
C ARG A 28 17.80 0.79 4.26
N VAL A 29 17.34 -0.38 3.84
CA VAL A 29 16.40 -0.50 2.71
C VAL A 29 15.05 0.11 3.06
N ALA A 30 14.60 -0.03 4.31
CA ALA A 30 13.37 0.62 4.77
C ALA A 30 13.46 2.16 4.62
N LEU A 31 14.56 2.76 5.07
CA LEU A 31 14.78 4.20 4.94
C LEU A 31 14.91 4.65 3.49
N GLU A 32 15.72 3.95 2.68
CA GLU A 32 15.94 4.28 1.27
C GLU A 32 14.63 4.22 0.46
N ASN A 33 13.82 3.18 0.65
CA ASN A 33 12.52 3.05 -0.02
C ASN A 33 11.51 4.10 0.44
N ALA A 34 11.46 4.38 1.75
CA ALA A 34 10.58 5.41 2.30
C ALA A 34 10.95 6.79 1.75
N ALA A 35 12.24 7.14 1.73
CA ALA A 35 12.73 8.39 1.17
C ALA A 35 12.45 8.48 -0.35
N SER A 36 12.57 7.37 -1.08
CA SER A 36 12.26 7.32 -2.52
C SER A 36 10.79 7.64 -2.81
N ILE A 37 9.85 7.00 -2.12
CA ILE A 37 8.41 7.28 -2.29
C ILE A 37 8.06 8.68 -1.82
N ALA A 38 8.60 9.13 -0.68
CA ALA A 38 8.40 10.49 -0.20
C ALA A 38 8.90 11.53 -1.21
N GLY A 39 10.08 11.32 -1.81
CA GLY A 39 10.63 12.19 -2.86
C GLY A 39 9.78 12.23 -4.12
N MET A 40 9.25 11.08 -4.56
CA MET A 40 8.31 11.03 -5.68
C MET A 40 7.03 11.82 -5.38
N LEU A 41 6.44 11.63 -4.20
CA LEU A 41 5.21 12.33 -3.81
C LEU A 41 5.43 13.84 -3.70
N LEU A 42 6.53 14.29 -3.11
CA LEU A 42 6.83 15.72 -2.94
C LEU A 42 7.05 16.45 -4.27
N THR A 43 7.48 15.75 -5.31
CA THR A 43 7.73 16.32 -6.65
C THR A 43 6.58 16.07 -7.63
N THR A 44 5.55 15.34 -7.21
CA THR A 44 4.34 15.09 -8.01
C THR A 44 3.31 16.17 -7.72
N GLU A 45 3.13 17.09 -8.66
CA GLU A 45 2.19 18.22 -8.51
C GLU A 45 0.71 17.81 -8.65
N CYS A 46 0.41 16.69 -9.30
CA CYS A 46 -0.97 16.24 -9.54
C CYS A 46 -1.05 14.72 -9.68
N VAL A 47 -2.12 14.13 -9.13
CA VAL A 47 -2.51 12.73 -9.33
C VAL A 47 -3.88 12.71 -9.99
N ILE A 48 -3.97 12.11 -11.18
CA ILE A 48 -5.22 11.91 -11.89
C ILE A 48 -5.68 10.48 -11.62
N ALA A 49 -6.93 10.33 -11.18
CA ALA A 49 -7.58 9.03 -10.99
C ALA A 49 -8.84 8.94 -11.84
N ASP A 50 -9.07 7.78 -12.45
CA ASP A 50 -10.32 7.49 -13.14
C ASP A 50 -11.47 7.41 -12.14
N ARG A 51 -12.66 7.83 -12.55
CA ARG A 51 -13.86 7.62 -11.75
C ARG A 51 -14.13 6.11 -11.62
N PRO A 52 -14.60 5.63 -10.45
CA PRO A 52 -15.09 4.28 -10.33
C PRO A 52 -16.10 4.01 -11.46
N LYS A 53 -15.89 2.93 -12.21
CA LYS A 53 -16.89 2.49 -13.19
C LYS A 53 -18.09 2.00 -12.38
N GLU A 54 -19.29 2.46 -12.72
CA GLU A 54 -20.46 1.68 -12.36
C GLU A 54 -20.30 0.32 -13.05
N GLU A 55 -20.19 -0.74 -12.27
CA GLU A 55 -20.40 -2.08 -12.82
C GLU A 55 -21.80 -2.06 -13.41
N ALA A 56 -21.90 -2.15 -14.75
CA ALA A 56 -23.18 -2.41 -15.39
C ALA A 56 -23.72 -3.65 -14.70
N ALA A 57 -24.84 -3.51 -13.99
CA ALA A 57 -25.45 -4.60 -13.25
C ALA A 57 -25.42 -5.81 -14.16
N HIS A 58 -24.62 -6.81 -13.79
CA HIS A 58 -24.59 -8.06 -14.50
C HIS A 58 -26.04 -8.55 -14.47
N ALA A 59 -26.74 -8.41 -15.60
CA ALA A 59 -28.09 -8.90 -15.80
C ALA A 59 -27.99 -10.43 -15.88
N HIS A 60 -27.72 -11.03 -14.72
CA HIS A 60 -27.86 -12.46 -14.51
C HIS A 60 -29.35 -12.74 -14.38
N GLY A 61 -29.93 -13.20 -15.48
CA GLY A 61 -31.12 -14.03 -15.48
C GLY A 61 -32.40 -13.32 -15.91
N GLY A 62 -32.95 -13.76 -17.04
CA GLY A 62 -34.39 -13.76 -17.23
C GLY A 62 -34.87 -13.31 -18.60
N ALA A 63 -35.17 -14.31 -19.42
CA ALA A 63 -36.09 -14.32 -20.56
C ALA A 63 -35.61 -13.79 -21.93
N PRO A 64 -35.93 -14.54 -23.01
CA PRO A 64 -35.68 -14.11 -24.38
C PRO A 64 -36.79 -13.13 -24.78
N ASP A 65 -36.44 -12.05 -25.45
CA ASP A 65 -37.43 -11.38 -26.29
C ASP A 65 -36.91 -11.22 -27.72
N MET A 66 -37.64 -11.90 -28.59
CA MET A 66 -37.58 -11.83 -30.03
C MET A 66 -38.20 -10.51 -30.46
N GLY A 67 -37.45 -9.63 -31.13
CA GLY A 67 -38.13 -8.55 -31.85
C GLY A 67 -37.26 -7.44 -32.41
N GLY A 68 -37.00 -7.51 -33.72
CA GLY A 68 -36.78 -6.33 -34.56
C GLY A 68 -35.31 -6.07 -34.92
N MET A 69 -34.90 -6.33 -36.16
CA MET A 69 -34.84 -5.30 -37.23
C MET A 69 -33.68 -4.31 -36.95
N GLY A 70 -32.47 -4.52 -37.45
CA GLY A 70 -32.14 -4.47 -38.87
C GLY A 70 -31.79 -3.05 -39.29
N GLY A 71 -30.50 -2.79 -39.55
CA GLY A 71 -30.04 -1.66 -40.36
C GLY A 71 -29.17 -0.62 -39.63
N TYR A 72 -27.96 -0.44 -40.19
CA TYR A 72 -26.91 0.58 -39.97
C TYR A 72 -26.24 0.68 -38.59
#